data_AF-A0A959C8D8-F1
#
_entry.id   AF-A0A959C8D8-F1
#
_cell.length_a   1.000
_cell.length_b   1.000
_cell.length_c   1.000
_cell.angle_alpha   90.00
_cell.angle_beta   90.00
_cell.angle_gamma   90.00
#
_symmetry.space_group_name_H-M   'P 1'
#
loop_
_entity.id
_entity.type
_entity.pdbx_description
1 polymer ?
#
loop_
_entity_poly.entity_id
_entity_poly.type
_entity_poly.pdbx_seq_one_letter_code
_entity_poly.pdbx_strand_id
1 'polypeptide(L)'
;MKKIGILHGKESSFPEAFVERINAKKVKGVHAEPTLVDELMQGESSGYAVMIDRISQDVPFYRAYLKNAALNGTAVLNNPFWWSADEKFFNNCLST
;
A
#
# COMPACT_ATOMS: atom_id res chain seq x y z
N MET A 1 7.42 9.90 12.12
CA MET A 1 8.30 8.95 11.38
C MET A 1 7.52 8.45 10.19
N LYS A 2 8.06 8.51 8.97
CA LYS A 2 7.37 8.05 7.75
C LYS A 2 7.54 6.54 7.60
N LYS A 3 6.43 5.82 7.50
CA LYS A 3 6.42 4.37 7.30
C LYS A 3 6.22 4.01 5.83
N ILE A 4 6.96 3.02 5.36
CA ILE A 4 6.82 2.38 4.06
C ILE A 4 6.37 0.94 4.31
N GLY A 5 5.11 0.63 3.98
CA GLY A 5 4.56 -0.71 4.11
C GLY A 5 4.78 -1.53 2.84
N ILE A 6 5.09 -2.82 2.94
CA ILE A 6 4.94 -3.77 1.83
C ILE A 6 3.84 -4.77 2.16
N LEU A 7 2.77 -4.76 1.38
CA LEU A 7 1.61 -5.64 1.54
C LEU A 7 1.82 -6.86 0.65
N HIS A 8 2.04 -8.01 1.26
CA HIS A 8 2.30 -9.26 0.56
C HIS A 8 1.60 -10.45 1.24
N GLY A 9 1.38 -11.51 0.47
CA GLY A 9 0.88 -12.79 0.97
C GLY A 9 2.03 -13.71 1.40
N LYS A 10 2.03 -14.94 0.87
CA LYS A 10 3.01 -15.98 1.21
C LYS A 10 4.41 -15.78 0.61
N GLU A 11 4.63 -14.71 -0.16
CA GLU A 11 5.95 -14.35 -0.70
C GLU A 11 6.87 -13.93 0.46
N SER A 12 8.06 -14.56 0.60
CA SER A 12 9.01 -14.24 1.67
C SER A 12 10.39 -13.79 1.17
N SER A 13 10.78 -14.09 -0.07
CA SER A 13 12.11 -13.73 -0.57
C SER A 13 12.27 -12.24 -0.88
N PHE A 14 11.35 -11.66 -1.64
CA PHE A 14 11.43 -10.26 -2.05
C PHE A 14 10.99 -9.26 -0.96
N PRO A 15 9.87 -9.46 -0.23
CA PRO A 15 9.40 -8.48 0.75
C PRO A 15 10.38 -8.23 1.90
N GLU A 16 11.00 -9.29 2.41
CA GLU A 16 12.01 -9.20 3.46
C GLU A 16 13.24 -8.43 2.95
N ALA A 17 13.79 -8.82 1.79
CA ALA A 17 14.93 -8.15 1.19
C ALA A 17 14.64 -6.66 0.87
N PHE A 18 13.40 -6.33 0.47
CA PHE A 18 12.96 -4.95 0.23
C PHE A 18 13.01 -4.12 1.52
N VAL A 19 12.42 -4.65 2.61
CA VAL A 19 12.41 -3.99 3.92
C VAL A 19 13.83 -3.78 4.44
N GLU A 20 14.65 -4.84 4.39
CA GLU A 20 16.06 -4.78 4.80
C GLU A 20 16.83 -3.73 3.99
N ARG A 21 16.64 -3.72 2.67
CA ARG A 21 17.35 -2.78 1.78
C ARG A 21 16.99 -1.32 2.07
N ILE A 22 15.73 -1.01 2.36
CA ILE A 22 15.32 0.35 2.72
C ILE A 22 15.91 0.74 4.07
N ASN A 23 15.74 -0.11 5.08
CA ASN A 23 16.21 0.18 6.43
C ASN A 23 17.75 0.29 6.49
N ALA A 24 18.48 -0.49 5.70
CA ALA A 24 19.93 -0.42 5.57
C ALA A 24 20.44 0.93 5.02
N LYS A 25 19.61 1.69 4.29
CA LYS A 25 19.97 3.06 3.84
C LYS A 25 20.03 4.07 4.99
N LYS A 26 19.47 3.74 6.16
CA LYS A 26 19.49 4.59 7.38
C LYS A 26 19.05 6.04 7.13
N VAL A 27 18.04 6.22 6.27
CA VAL A 27 17.47 7.54 5.97
C VAL A 27 16.73 8.04 7.23
N LYS A 28 17.12 9.22 7.73
CA LYS A 28 16.56 9.78 8.97
C LYS A 28 15.03 9.92 8.87
N GLY A 29 14.32 9.35 9.83
CA GLY A 29 12.87 9.47 9.96
C GLY A 29 12.05 8.63 8.98
N VAL A 30 12.69 7.68 8.27
CA VAL A 30 12.04 6.71 7.37
C VAL A 30 12.25 5.30 7.90
N HIS A 31 11.19 4.49 7.87
CA HIS A 31 11.23 3.07 8.25
C HIS A 31 10.38 2.25 7.29
N ALA A 32 10.87 1.07 6.90
CA ALA A 32 10.09 0.09 6.15
C ALA A 32 9.74 -1.12 7.00
N GLU A 33 8.55 -1.67 6.79
CA GLU A 33 8.02 -2.85 7.49
C GLU A 33 7.01 -3.59 6.59
N PRO A 34 6.73 -4.89 6.84
CA PRO A 34 5.54 -5.52 6.31
C PRO A 34 4.30 -4.70 6.70
N THR A 35 3.37 -4.53 5.76
CA THR A 35 2.13 -3.81 6.04
C THR A 35 1.32 -4.57 7.06
N LEU A 36 1.05 -3.94 8.21
CA LEU A 36 0.06 -4.44 9.15
C LEU A 36 -1.32 -4.00 8.66
N VAL A 37 -2.18 -4.97 8.36
CA VAL A 37 -3.57 -4.71 8.00
C VAL A 37 -4.44 -5.01 9.21
N ASP A 38 -5.21 -4.01 9.62
CA ASP A 38 -6.18 -4.09 10.71
C ASP A 38 -7.59 -3.82 10.16
N GLU A 39 -8.55 -3.54 11.03
CA GLU A 39 -9.88 -3.09 10.66
C GLU A 39 -9.83 -1.92 9.66
N LEU A 40 -10.63 -2.05 8.59
CA LEU A 40 -10.77 -1.00 7.59
C LEU A 40 -11.92 -0.07 7.99
N MET A 41 -11.58 1.12 8.46
CA MET A 41 -12.53 2.21 8.68
C MET A 41 -12.47 3.19 7.51
N GLN A 42 -13.63 3.50 6.93
CA GLN A 42 -13.72 4.41 5.79
C GLN A 42 -13.27 5.83 6.19
N GLY A 43 -12.37 6.42 5.40
CA GLY A 43 -11.85 7.77 5.66
C GLY A 43 -10.72 7.82 6.68
N GLU A 44 -10.39 6.69 7.31
CA GLU A 44 -9.28 6.63 8.26
C GLU A 44 -7.95 6.42 7.53
N SER A 45 -6.91 7.06 8.05
CA SER A 45 -5.55 6.94 7.54
C SER A 45 -4.97 5.56 7.89
N SER A 46 -4.24 4.95 6.95
CA SER A 46 -3.50 3.71 7.20
C SER A 46 -2.26 3.91 8.10
N GLY A 47 -1.85 5.17 8.34
CA GLY A 47 -0.60 5.51 9.02
C GLY A 47 0.67 5.31 8.19
N TYR A 48 0.55 4.78 6.96
CA TYR A 48 1.66 4.64 6.02
C TYR A 48 1.78 5.86 5.11
N ALA A 49 3.02 6.29 4.88
CA ALA A 49 3.32 7.31 3.88
C ALA A 49 3.36 6.70 2.47
N VAL A 50 3.87 5.46 2.37
CA VAL A 50 3.92 4.68 1.14
C VAL A 50 3.48 3.24 1.44
N MET A 51 2.72 2.63 0.54
CA MET A 51 2.42 1.19 0.57
C MET A 51 2.76 0.55 -0.78
N ILE A 52 3.44 -0.59 -0.73
CA ILE A 52 3.75 -1.42 -1.89
C ILE A 52 2.79 -2.60 -1.93
N ASP A 53 1.98 -2.68 -2.98
CA ASP A 53 1.02 -3.73 -3.24
C ASP A 53 1.66 -4.90 -4.01
N ARG A 54 1.63 -6.08 -3.40
CA ARG A 54 2.09 -7.34 -4.00
C ARG A 54 1.01 -8.41 -4.06
N ILE A 55 -0.22 -8.13 -3.60
CA ILE A 55 -1.23 -9.18 -3.36
C ILE A 55 -2.68 -8.76 -3.60
N SER A 56 -2.98 -7.47 -3.82
CA SER A 56 -4.37 -7.03 -4.00
C SER A 56 -5.04 -7.61 -5.24
N GLN A 57 -4.27 -8.10 -6.21
CA GLN A 57 -4.79 -8.83 -7.37
C GLN A 57 -5.58 -10.09 -6.97
N ASP A 58 -5.16 -10.77 -5.90
CA ASP A 58 -5.72 -12.07 -5.51
C ASP A 58 -6.82 -11.95 -4.45
N VAL A 59 -6.80 -10.90 -3.63
CA VAL A 59 -7.75 -10.73 -2.51
C VAL A 59 -8.47 -9.38 -2.62
N PRO A 60 -9.78 -9.36 -2.93
CA PRO A 60 -10.55 -8.13 -3.14
C PRO A 60 -10.52 -7.14 -1.96
N PHE A 61 -10.47 -7.63 -0.73
CA PHE A 61 -10.41 -6.81 0.48
C PHE A 61 -9.18 -5.87 0.47
N TYR A 62 -8.01 -6.37 0.11
CA TYR A 62 -6.79 -5.55 0.06
C TYR A 62 -6.89 -4.43 -0.96
N ARG A 63 -7.61 -4.64 -2.07
CA ARG A 63 -7.85 -3.57 -3.04
C ARG A 63 -8.70 -2.45 -2.44
N ALA A 64 -9.76 -2.78 -1.70
CA ALA A 64 -10.57 -1.78 -1.02
C ALA A 64 -9.76 -1.03 0.05
N TYR A 65 -8.96 -1.75 0.85
CA TYR A 65 -8.06 -1.16 1.84
C TYR A 65 -7.08 -0.17 1.21
N LEU A 66 -6.42 -0.56 0.11
CA LEU A 66 -5.45 0.27 -0.59
C LEU A 66 -6.09 1.50 -1.24
N LYS A 67 -7.30 1.38 -1.78
CA LYS A 67 -8.06 2.54 -2.27
C LYS A 67 -8.35 3.53 -1.14
N ASN A 68 -8.79 3.05 0.02
CA ASN A 68 -8.99 3.92 1.20
C ASN A 68 -7.68 4.57 1.65
N ALA A 69 -6.58 3.81 1.72
CA ALA A 69 -5.26 4.37 2.06
C ALA A 69 -4.84 5.47 1.07
N ALA A 70 -5.01 5.24 -0.23
CA ALA A 70 -4.70 6.22 -1.28
C ALA A 70 -5.52 7.50 -1.14
N LEU A 71 -6.83 7.39 -0.90
CA LEU A 71 -7.72 8.53 -0.69
C LEU A 71 -7.38 9.34 0.58
N ASN A 72 -6.72 8.72 1.56
CA ASN A 72 -6.36 9.34 2.84
C ASN A 72 -4.85 9.65 2.95
N GLY A 73 -4.19 9.89 1.81
CA GLY A 73 -2.85 10.48 1.75
C GLY A 73 -1.68 9.50 1.72
N THR A 74 -1.93 8.19 1.63
CA THR A 74 -0.87 7.20 1.40
C THR A 74 -0.54 7.09 -0.09
N ALA A 75 0.73 7.18 -0.47
CA ALA A 75 1.12 6.82 -1.84
C ALA A 75 1.14 5.30 -2.01
N VAL A 76 0.29 4.77 -2.90
CA VAL A 76 0.18 3.32 -3.12
C VAL A 76 0.79 2.92 -4.47
N LEU A 77 1.68 1.93 -4.45
CA LEU A 77 2.34 1.38 -5.64
C LEU A 77 2.10 -0.13 -5.73
N ASN A 78 1.42 -0.67 -6.73
CA ASN A 78 0.87 0.03 -7.88
C ASN A 78 -0.42 0.79 -7.53
N ASN A 79 -0.77 1.76 -8.36
CA ASN A 79 -1.99 2.55 -8.15
C ASN A 79 -3.23 1.62 -8.07
N PRO A 80 -3.95 1.61 -6.93
CA PRO A 80 -5.04 0.66 -6.69
C PRO A 80 -6.30 0.93 -7.52
N PHE A 81 -6.35 2.07 -8.23
CA PHE A 81 -7.45 2.49 -9.09
C PHE A 81 -7.38 1.90 -10.50
N TRP A 82 -6.24 1.34 -10.92
CA TRP A 82 -6.04 0.88 -12.31
C TRP A 82 -6.58 -0.51 -12.62
N TRP A 83 -6.76 -1.36 -11.61
CA TRP A 83 -7.05 -2.79 -11.81
C TRP A 83 -8.54 -3.12 -12.02
N SER A 84 -9.45 -2.19 -11.72
CA SER A 84 -10.90 -2.40 -11.83
C SER A 84 -11.42 -1.93 -13.20
N ALA A 85 -11.89 -2.87 -14.02
CA ALA A 85 -12.35 -2.57 -15.38
C ALA A 85 -13.67 -1.77 -15.43
N ASP A 86 -14.57 -2.00 -14.49
CA ASP A 86 -15.97 -1.53 -14.59
C ASP A 86 -16.15 -0.04 -14.21
N GLU A 87 -15.11 0.60 -13.66
CA GLU A 87 -15.18 1.98 -13.15
C GLU A 87 -13.91 2.79 -13.49
N LYS A 88 -13.18 2.42 -14.55
CA LYS A 88 -11.89 3.04 -14.89
C LYS A 88 -11.94 4.57 -14.96
N PHE A 89 -13.00 5.13 -15.53
CA PHE A 89 -13.15 6.59 -15.64
C PHE A 89 -13.22 7.25 -14.24
N PHE A 90 -14.13 6.78 -13.39
CA PHE A 90 -14.31 7.32 -12.04
C PHE A 90 -13.07 7.10 -11.16
N ASN A 91 -12.50 5.89 -11.20
CA ASN A 91 -11.28 5.55 -10.48
C ASN A 91 -10.09 6.42 -10.94
N ASN A 92 -9.97 6.72 -12.24
CA ASN A 92 -8.94 7.64 -12.74
C ASN A 92 -9.16 9.07 -12.24
N CYS A 93 -10.41 9.55 -12.19
CA CYS A 93 -10.73 10.86 -11.62
C CYS A 93 -10.32 11.00 -10.15
N LEU A 94 -10.37 9.91 -9.38
CA LEU A 94 -9.94 9.90 -7.97
C LEU A 94 -8.41 9.80 -7.81
N SER A 95 -7.68 9.47 -8.87
CA SER A 95 -6.24 9.21 -8.81
C SER A 95 -5.34 10.42 -9.08
N THR A 96 -5.93 11.61 -9.26
CA THR A 96 -5.24 12.89 -9.54
C THR A 96 -4.57 13.47 -8.30
#